data_AF-A0A2G9NFW6-F1
#
_entry.id   AF-A0A2G9NFW6-F1
#
_cell.length_a   1.000
_cell.length_b   1.000
_cell.length_c   1.000
_cell.angle_alpha   90.00
_cell.angle_beta   90.00
_cell.angle_gamma   90.00
#
_symmetry.space_group_name_H-M   'P 1'
#
loop_
_entity.id
_entity.type
_entity.pdbx_description
1 polymer ?
#
loop_
_entity_poly.entity_id
_entity_poly.type
_entity_poly.pdbx_seq_one_letter_code
_entity_poly.pdbx_strand_id
1 'polypeptide(L)'
;MEKLKYSDLTLINPRRKDYDFNDPNIETQQVEWGFEHLHKARGVSFRFPPQTLCPITLYELGKISVGNKPLFIRVHPDYKRKRDIEIQTGLIRPDVKIVHSLDDLVEQIREWGQ
;
A
#
# COMPACT_ATOMS: atom_id res chain seq x y z
N MET A 1 8.36 -3.24 7.46
CA MET A 1 8.23 -2.27 8.56
C MET A 1 9.52 -2.20 9.37
N GLU A 2 10.03 -3.30 9.94
CA GLU A 2 11.33 -3.27 10.66
C GLU A 2 12.49 -2.75 9.82
N LYS A 3 12.53 -3.06 8.52
CA LYS A 3 13.57 -2.56 7.60
C LYS A 3 13.54 -1.03 7.37
N LEU A 4 12.48 -0.33 7.74
CA LEU A 4 12.36 1.14 7.64
C LEU A 4 12.41 1.83 9.01
N LYS A 5 12.78 1.11 10.08
CA LYS A 5 12.73 1.63 11.46
C LYS A 5 13.69 2.79 11.73
N TYR A 6 14.74 2.95 10.92
CA TYR A 6 15.80 3.96 11.10
C TYR A 6 15.76 5.09 10.06
N SER A 7 14.67 5.21 9.30
CA SER A 7 14.47 6.37 8.41
C SER A 7 13.70 7.47 9.13
N ASP A 8 13.86 8.72 8.71
CA ASP A 8 13.07 9.88 9.19
C ASP A 8 11.61 9.88 8.72
N LEU A 9 11.12 8.73 8.24
CA LEU A 9 9.76 8.54 7.76
C LEU A 9 8.85 8.08 8.89
N THR A 10 7.70 8.75 9.03
CA THR A 10 6.61 8.27 9.86
C THR A 10 5.81 7.21 9.09
N LEU A 11 5.77 5.98 9.62
CA LEU A 11 5.07 4.87 8.99
C LEU A 11 3.66 4.71 9.58
N ILE A 12 2.66 4.87 8.73
CA ILE A 12 1.25 4.67 9.08
C ILE A 12 0.84 3.27 8.61
N ASN A 13 0.57 2.35 9.56
CA ASN A 13 0.26 0.96 9.26
C ASN A 13 -1.19 0.61 9.61
N PRO A 14 -2.03 0.21 8.64
CA PRO A 14 -3.43 -0.16 8.90
C PRO A 14 -3.58 -1.42 9.76
N ARG A 15 -2.53 -2.25 9.90
CA ARG A 15 -2.53 -3.38 10.83
C ARG A 15 -2.23 -2.90 12.25
N ARG A 16 -3.26 -2.33 12.89
CA ARG A 16 -3.23 -1.82 14.26
C ARG A 16 -3.18 -2.99 15.26
N LYS A 17 -2.48 -2.80 16.38
CA LYS A 17 -2.41 -3.80 17.46
C LYS A 17 -3.71 -3.86 18.26
N ASP A 18 -4.40 -2.74 18.39
CA ASP A 18 -5.59 -2.58 19.23
C ASP A 18 -6.88 -2.80 18.42
N TYR A 19 -6.92 -3.88 17.64
CA TYR A 19 -8.11 -4.25 16.87
C TYR A 19 -9.03 -5.15 17.71
N ASP A 20 -10.11 -4.59 18.25
CA ASP A 20 -11.07 -5.34 19.07
C ASP A 20 -12.17 -5.96 18.20
N PHE A 21 -12.16 -7.29 18.09
CA PHE A 21 -13.17 -8.04 17.34
C PHE A 21 -14.56 -8.03 17.99
N ASN A 22 -14.67 -7.61 19.26
CA ASN A 22 -15.96 -7.54 19.96
C ASN A 22 -16.66 -6.20 19.78
N ASP A 23 -15.97 -5.17 19.26
CA ASP A 23 -16.58 -3.88 18.96
C ASP A 23 -17.37 -3.98 17.64
N PRO A 24 -18.71 -3.84 17.65
CA PRO A 24 -19.51 -3.92 16.43
C PRO A 24 -19.20 -2.81 15.43
N ASN A 25 -18.53 -1.73 15.85
CA ASN A 25 -18.12 -0.62 14.98
C ASN A 25 -16.69 -0.74 14.47
N ILE A 26 -15.96 -1.81 14.83
CA ILE A 26 -14.53 -1.93 14.50
C ILE A 26 -14.26 -1.89 12.99
N GLU A 27 -15.17 -2.46 12.20
CA GLU A 27 -15.06 -2.45 10.74
C GLU A 27 -15.19 -1.03 10.17
N THR A 28 -16.23 -0.29 10.59
CA THR A 28 -16.43 1.11 10.20
C THR A 28 -15.23 1.97 10.59
N GLN A 29 -14.78 1.86 11.84
CA GLN A 29 -13.60 2.58 12.32
C GLN A 29 -12.34 2.24 11.52
N GLN A 30 -12.15 0.98 11.13
CA GLN A 30 -11.01 0.56 10.32
C GLN A 30 -11.05 1.17 8.92
N VAL A 31 -12.22 1.22 8.29
CA VAL A 31 -12.41 1.82 6.97
C VAL A 31 -12.21 3.33 7.02
N GLU A 32 -12.83 4.02 7.98
CA GLU A 32 -12.69 5.47 8.17
C GLU A 32 -11.23 5.86 8.46
N TRP A 33 -10.58 5.11 9.36
CA TRP A 33 -9.17 5.31 9.65
C TRP A 33 -8.31 5.14 8.39
N GLY A 34 -8.55 4.08 7.60
CA GLY A 34 -7.85 3.83 6.35
C GLY A 34 -8.03 4.98 5.36
N PHE A 35 -9.27 5.43 5.18
CA PHE A 35 -9.61 6.57 4.34
C PHE A 35 -8.82 7.82 4.76
N GLU A 36 -8.93 8.23 6.03
CA GLU A 36 -8.28 9.46 6.49
C GLU A 36 -6.76 9.43 6.29
N HIS A 37 -6.11 8.34 6.67
CA HIS A 37 -4.66 8.26 6.66
C HIS A 37 -4.10 8.16 5.23
N LEU A 38 -4.83 7.52 4.30
CA LEU A 38 -4.47 7.55 2.89
C LEU A 38 -4.52 8.97 2.31
N HIS A 39 -5.46 9.83 2.75
CA HIS A 39 -5.49 11.22 2.30
C HIS A 39 -4.37 12.06 2.93
N LYS A 40 -4.07 11.85 4.21
CA LYS A 40 -3.05 12.59 4.95
C LYS A 40 -1.62 12.21 4.53
N ALA A 41 -1.39 10.97 4.08
CA ALA A 41 -0.05 10.48 3.74
C ALA A 41 0.59 11.23 2.56
N ARG A 42 1.89 11.52 2.65
CA ARG A 42 2.69 12.14 1.58
C ARG A 42 3.04 11.14 0.46
N GLY A 43 3.16 9.86 0.79
CA GLY A 43 3.38 8.77 -0.14
C GLY A 43 2.68 7.49 0.34
N VAL A 44 2.33 6.60 -0.58
CA VAL A 44 1.54 5.40 -0.27
C VAL A 44 2.25 4.16 -0.78
N SER A 45 2.34 3.14 0.08
CA SER A 45 2.88 1.82 -0.28
C SER A 45 1.78 0.76 -0.25
N PHE A 46 1.58 0.09 -1.37
CA PHE A 46 0.71 -1.07 -1.49
C PHE A 46 1.51 -2.36 -1.61
N ARG A 47 1.09 -3.39 -0.87
CA ARG A 47 1.72 -4.70 -0.88
C ARG A 47 0.68 -5.79 -1.11
N PHE A 48 0.82 -6.51 -2.21
CA PHE A 48 -0.07 -7.59 -2.61
C PHE A 48 0.59 -8.96 -2.35
N PRO A 49 0.20 -9.68 -1.28
CA PRO A 49 0.71 -11.00 -0.96
C PRO A 49 -0.05 -12.10 -1.73
N PRO A 50 0.50 -13.30 -1.90
CA PRO A 50 -0.14 -14.34 -2.70
C PRO A 50 -1.35 -15.00 -2.00
N GLN A 51 -1.48 -14.86 -0.67
CA GLN A 51 -2.50 -15.56 0.13
C GLN A 51 -3.91 -14.98 0.01
N THR A 52 -4.07 -13.72 -0.37
CA THR A 52 -5.37 -13.03 -0.39
C THR A 52 -5.48 -12.09 -1.58
N LEU A 53 -6.70 -11.93 -2.10
CA LEU A 53 -6.98 -11.05 -3.24
C LEU A 53 -6.91 -9.57 -2.90
N CYS A 54 -7.03 -9.18 -1.63
CA CYS A 54 -6.97 -7.78 -1.18
C CYS A 54 -7.94 -6.83 -1.94
N PRO A 55 -9.26 -7.13 -2.01
CA PRO A 55 -10.20 -6.35 -2.81
C PRO A 55 -10.29 -4.87 -2.40
N ILE A 56 -10.28 -4.58 -1.10
CA ILE A 56 -10.27 -3.19 -0.60
C ILE A 56 -8.97 -2.47 -1.00
N THR A 57 -7.83 -3.15 -0.90
CA THR A 57 -6.53 -2.59 -1.32
C THR A 57 -6.47 -2.33 -2.83
N LEU A 58 -7.11 -3.17 -3.66
CA LEU A 58 -7.23 -2.93 -5.10
C LEU A 58 -8.10 -1.70 -5.38
N TYR A 59 -9.20 -1.53 -4.65
CA TYR A 59 -10.06 -0.36 -4.75
C TYR A 59 -9.30 0.93 -4.37
N GLU A 60 -8.56 0.89 -3.26
CA GLU A 60 -7.72 2.00 -2.81
C GLU A 60 -6.59 2.32 -3.80
N LEU A 61 -5.93 1.30 -4.35
CA LEU A 61 -4.91 1.49 -5.39
C LEU A 61 -5.49 2.23 -6.59
N GLY A 62 -6.68 1.83 -7.07
CA GLY A 62 -7.37 2.49 -8.17
C GLY A 62 -7.62 3.97 -7.87
N LYS A 63 -8.14 4.29 -6.68
CA LYS A 63 -8.37 5.67 -6.23
C LYS A 63 -7.07 6.49 -6.20
N ILE A 64 -6.01 5.96 -5.60
CA ILE A 64 -4.73 6.69 -5.44
C ILE A 64 -4.02 6.88 -6.78
N SER A 65 -4.17 5.94 -7.72
CA SER A 65 -3.52 5.97 -9.03
C SER A 65 -3.98 7.13 -9.92
N VAL A 66 -5.18 7.69 -9.70
CA VAL A 66 -5.67 8.87 -10.43
C VAL A 66 -4.95 10.16 -10.00
N GLY A 67 -4.33 10.16 -8.81
CA GLY A 67 -3.57 11.30 -8.29
C GLY A 67 -2.07 11.20 -8.54
N ASN A 68 -1.36 12.25 -8.12
CA ASN A 68 0.10 12.38 -8.27
C ASN A 68 0.87 12.02 -7.00
N LYS A 69 0.21 11.39 -6.01
CA LYS A 69 0.91 10.96 -4.79
C LYS A 69 1.99 9.94 -5.17
N PRO A 70 3.21 10.04 -4.60
CA PRO A 70 4.22 9.00 -4.66
C PRO A 70 3.62 7.64 -4.30
N LEU A 71 3.83 6.67 -5.17
CA LEU A 71 3.17 5.37 -5.12
C LEU A 71 4.21 4.27 -5.26
N PHE A 72 4.25 3.38 -4.27
CA PHE A 72 5.19 2.26 -4.20
C PHE A 72 4.41 0.96 -4.19
N ILE A 73 4.64 0.09 -5.15
CA ILE A 73 3.84 -1.12 -5.31
C ILE A 73 4.74 -2.34 -5.31
N ARG A 74 4.51 -3.22 -4.34
CA ARG A 74 5.04 -4.57 -4.38
C ARG A 74 3.93 -5.57 -4.70
N VAL A 75 4.15 -6.35 -5.74
CA VAL A 75 3.29 -7.48 -6.09
C VAL A 75 4.08 -8.77 -5.97
N HIS A 76 3.64 -9.69 -5.10
CA HIS A 76 4.26 -11.01 -5.03
C HIS A 76 4.15 -11.73 -6.39
N PRO A 77 5.18 -12.47 -6.84
CA PRO A 77 5.14 -13.19 -8.12
C PRO A 77 3.88 -14.06 -8.31
N ASP A 78 3.46 -14.77 -7.26
CA ASP A 78 2.30 -15.66 -7.29
C ASP A 78 0.95 -14.98 -6.96
N TYR A 79 0.89 -13.64 -6.92
CA TYR A 79 -0.36 -12.95 -6.66
C TYR A 79 -1.34 -13.10 -7.84
N LYS A 80 -2.56 -13.56 -7.54
CA LYS A 80 -3.55 -13.97 -8.56
C LYS A 80 -3.95 -12.86 -9.54
N ARG A 81 -3.88 -11.59 -9.15
CA ARG A 81 -4.22 -10.43 -9.98
C ARG A 81 -2.98 -9.62 -10.40
N LYS A 82 -1.79 -10.22 -10.36
CA LYS A 82 -0.51 -9.56 -10.68
C LYS A 82 -0.56 -8.83 -12.01
N ARG A 83 -0.96 -9.55 -13.07
CA ARG A 83 -1.00 -9.02 -14.44
C ARG A 83 -1.94 -7.81 -14.57
N ASP A 84 -3.07 -7.84 -13.86
CA ASP A 84 -4.02 -6.72 -13.88
C ASP A 84 -3.43 -5.49 -13.22
N ILE A 85 -2.73 -5.64 -12.09
CA ILE A 85 -2.02 -4.53 -11.44
C ILE A 85 -0.96 -3.97 -12.37
N GLU A 86 -0.13 -4.82 -12.99
CA GLU A 86 0.96 -4.39 -13.88
C GLU A 86 0.45 -3.60 -15.08
N ILE A 87 -0.56 -4.14 -15.78
CA ILE A 87 -1.14 -3.49 -16.95
C ILE A 87 -1.85 -2.19 -16.55
N GLN A 88 -2.77 -2.25 -15.58
CA GLN A 88 -3.59 -1.10 -15.24
C GLN A 88 -2.74 0.04 -14.66
N THR A 89 -1.79 -0.28 -13.77
CA THR A 89 -0.88 0.72 -13.21
C THR A 89 0.02 1.30 -14.28
N GLY A 90 0.59 0.48 -15.17
CA GLY A 90 1.44 0.96 -16.25
C GLY A 90 0.72 1.92 -17.22
N LEU A 91 -0.58 1.73 -17.43
CA LEU A 91 -1.39 2.61 -18.28
C LEU A 91 -1.67 3.98 -17.63
N ILE A 92 -1.97 4.02 -16.33
CA ILE A 92 -2.38 5.25 -15.63
C ILE A 92 -1.21 5.99 -14.95
N ARG A 93 -0.20 5.24 -14.51
CA ARG A 93 0.98 5.69 -13.76
C ARG A 93 2.24 5.05 -14.34
N PRO A 94 2.62 5.37 -15.60
CA PRO A 94 3.82 4.83 -16.24
C PRO A 94 5.12 5.20 -15.51
N ASP A 95 5.07 6.21 -14.62
CA ASP A 95 6.16 6.60 -13.73
C ASP A 95 6.40 5.60 -12.57
N VAL A 96 5.43 4.75 -12.25
CA VAL A 96 5.49 3.85 -11.09
C VAL A 96 6.13 2.52 -11.48
N LYS A 97 7.33 2.26 -10.94
CA LYS A 97 8.00 0.97 -11.06
C LYS A 97 7.46 -0.02 -10.03
N ILE A 98 6.69 -1.01 -10.48
CA ILE A 98 6.25 -2.15 -9.66
C ILE A 98 7.43 -3.07 -9.39
N VAL A 99 7.56 -3.53 -8.14
CA VAL A 99 8.61 -4.46 -7.70
C VAL A 99 8.02 -5.76 -7.15
N HIS A 100 8.84 -6.81 -7.06
CA HIS A 100 8.39 -8.14 -6.64
C HIS A 100 9.02 -8.64 -5.34
N SER A 101 10.15 -8.06 -4.93
CA SER A 101 10.77 -8.36 -3.64
C SER A 101 10.40 -7.31 -2.59
N LEU A 102 10.54 -7.67 -1.30
CA LEU A 102 10.38 -6.69 -0.22
C LEU A 102 11.56 -5.72 -0.16
N ASP A 103 12.74 -6.16 -0.58
CA ASP A 103 13.97 -5.39 -0.49
C ASP A 103 13.97 -4.26 -1.51
N ASP A 104 13.56 -4.53 -2.75
CA ASP A 104 13.39 -3.49 -3.78
C ASP A 104 12.37 -2.44 -3.35
N LEU A 105 11.28 -2.86 -2.69
CA LEU A 105 10.25 -1.93 -2.19
C LEU A 105 10.82 -1.01 -1.11
N VAL A 106 11.57 -1.58 -0.17
CA VAL A 106 12.18 -0.82 0.91
C VAL A 106 13.19 0.18 0.35
N GLU A 107 13.96 -0.22 -0.66
CA GLU A 107 14.94 0.66 -1.28
C GLU A 107 14.27 1.84 -1.99
N GLN A 108 13.24 1.60 -2.81
CA GLN A 108 12.46 2.67 -3.44
C GLN A 108 11.91 3.69 -2.43
N ILE A 109 11.41 3.20 -1.29
CA ILE A 109 10.85 4.08 -0.24
C ILE A 109 11.95 4.89 0.45
N ARG A 110 13.13 4.30 0.68
CA ARG A 110 14.27 5.00 1.28
C ARG A 110 14.81 6.09 0.36
N GLU A 111 15.04 5.77 -0.91
CA GLU A 111 15.51 6.73 -1.91
C GLU A 111 14.57 7.94 -2.03
N TRP A 112 13.26 7.72 -1.93
CA TRP A 112 12.28 8.80 -1.94
C TRP A 112 12.23 9.64 -0.65
N GLY A 113 12.55 9.01 0.49
CA GLY A 113 12.42 9.63 1.80
C GLY A 113 13.63 10.43 2.27
N GLN A 114 14.75 10.35 1.53
CA GLN A 114 15.93 11.20 1.70
C GLN A 114 15.66 12.64 1.23
#